data_AF-A0A3B1K1S7-F1
#
_entry.id   AF-A0A3B1K1S7-F1
#
_cell.length_a   1.000
_cell.length_b   1.000
_cell.length_c   1.000
_cell.angle_alpha   90.00
_cell.angle_beta   90.00
_cell.angle_gamma   90.00
#
_symmetry.space_group_name_H-M   'P 1'
#
loop_
_entity.id
_entity.type
_entity.pdbx_description
1 polymer ?
#
loop_
_entity_poly.entity_id
_entity_poly.type
_entity_poly.pdbx_seq_one_letter_code
_entity_poly.pdbx_strand_id
1 'polypeptide(L)'
;ASAHFGDLIEFSYPIGYSHWGVYDGDGYVIHFAVAETQVMNTFRGYLQTVFPVCGDLLIGETKIRRVPVKEVTVPKGAHILVCNNRHALKPSTPEEMRIRRDALLDKELNYKLFSLNCEHFATFVRYGKAVCNQIPGKTKNKECEEAT
;
A
#
# COMPACT_ATOMS: atom_id res chain seq x y z
N ALA A 1 -7.80 -1.54 -19.66
CA ALA A 1 -7.67 -2.90 -19.10
C ALA A 1 -8.68 -3.04 -17.97
N SER A 2 -9.45 -4.12 -17.93
CA SER A 2 -10.29 -4.46 -16.79
C SER A 2 -9.40 -5.04 -15.67
N ALA A 3 -9.55 -4.52 -14.45
CA ALA A 3 -8.88 -5.10 -13.28
C ALA A 3 -9.57 -6.42 -12.87
N HIS A 4 -8.78 -7.38 -12.39
CA HIS A 4 -9.25 -8.66 -11.87
C HIS A 4 -9.00 -8.73 -10.36
N PHE A 5 -9.80 -9.53 -9.65
CA PHE A 5 -9.60 -9.72 -8.21
C PHE A 5 -8.15 -10.08 -7.89
N GLY A 6 -7.59 -9.41 -6.87
CA GLY A 6 -6.20 -9.61 -6.45
C GLY A 6 -5.18 -8.74 -7.19
N ASP A 7 -5.57 -8.03 -8.25
CA ASP A 7 -4.68 -7.08 -8.94
C ASP A 7 -4.26 -5.94 -8.00
N LEU A 8 -2.98 -5.59 -8.03
CA LEU A 8 -2.50 -4.40 -7.34
C LEU A 8 -3.00 -3.16 -8.09
N ILE A 9 -3.65 -2.27 -7.35
CA ILE A 9 -4.04 -0.96 -7.83
C ILE A 9 -3.04 0.05 -7.28
N GLU A 10 -2.32 0.69 -8.19
CA GLU A 10 -1.40 1.78 -7.91
C GLU A 10 -2.11 3.11 -8.19
N PHE A 11 -2.20 3.94 -7.16
CA PHE A 11 -2.58 5.35 -7.27
C PHE A 11 -1.28 6.16 -7.33
N SER A 12 -0.77 6.34 -8.55
CA SER A 12 0.53 6.97 -8.79
C SER A 12 0.42 8.48 -8.69
N TYR A 13 1.10 9.09 -7.70
CA TYR A 13 1.09 10.53 -7.50
C TYR A 13 2.20 11.20 -8.31
N PRO A 14 2.04 12.48 -8.71
CA PRO A 14 3.02 13.21 -9.54
C PRO A 14 4.38 13.48 -8.87
N ILE A 15 4.59 13.02 -7.63
CA ILE A 15 5.79 13.29 -6.82
C ILE A 15 6.68 12.05 -6.63
N GLY A 16 6.44 10.96 -7.37
CA GLY A 16 7.23 9.73 -7.25
C GLY A 16 6.89 8.86 -6.03
N TYR A 17 5.74 9.11 -5.42
CA TYR A 17 5.12 8.25 -4.40
C TYR A 17 3.78 7.74 -4.95
N SER A 18 3.35 6.59 -4.47
CA SER A 18 2.13 5.91 -4.86
C SER A 18 1.43 5.35 -3.64
N HIS A 19 0.12 5.55 -3.59
CA HIS A 19 -0.74 4.78 -2.69
C HIS A 19 -1.13 3.46 -3.35
N TRP A 20 -1.35 2.43 -2.53
CA TRP A 20 -1.56 1.06 -2.99
C TRP A 20 -2.79 0.43 -2.36
N GLY A 21 -3.47 -0.38 -3.16
CA GLY A 21 -4.54 -1.27 -2.71
C GLY A 21 -4.62 -2.52 -3.58
N VAL A 22 -5.56 -3.39 -3.24
CA VAL A 22 -5.85 -4.61 -4.01
C VAL A 22 -7.27 -4.53 -4.56
N TYR A 23 -7.44 -4.77 -5.86
CA TYR A 23 -8.76 -4.81 -6.48
C TYR A 23 -9.57 -5.97 -5.93
N ASP A 24 -10.78 -5.67 -5.46
CA ASP A 24 -11.63 -6.58 -4.68
C ASP A 24 -12.95 -6.92 -5.42
N GLY A 25 -12.93 -6.81 -6.75
CA GLY A 25 -14.09 -7.04 -7.61
C GLY A 25 -15.06 -5.86 -7.66
N ASP A 26 -15.92 -5.85 -8.69
CA ASP A 26 -17.06 -4.93 -8.84
C ASP A 26 -16.74 -3.43 -8.73
N GLY A 27 -15.54 -3.01 -9.13
CA GLY A 27 -15.10 -1.62 -9.05
C GLY A 27 -14.64 -1.19 -7.64
N TYR A 28 -14.41 -2.13 -6.73
CA TYR A 28 -13.92 -1.88 -5.37
C TYR A 28 -12.44 -2.20 -5.21
N VAL A 29 -11.83 -1.52 -4.25
CA VAL A 29 -10.46 -1.73 -3.80
C VAL A 29 -10.45 -1.86 -2.28
N ILE A 30 -9.65 -2.79 -1.77
CA ILE A 30 -9.27 -2.83 -0.36
C ILE A 30 -7.92 -2.14 -0.18
N HIS A 31 -7.82 -1.23 0.78
CA HIS A 31 -6.60 -0.46 1.02
C HIS A 31 -6.50 0.04 2.47
N PHE A 32 -5.31 0.53 2.81
CA PHE A 32 -5.11 1.32 4.02
C PHE A 32 -5.74 2.70 3.86
N ALA A 33 -6.78 3.03 4.62
CA ALA A 33 -7.48 4.32 4.53
C ALA A 33 -6.83 5.37 5.43
N VAL A 34 -5.56 5.68 5.17
CA VAL A 34 -4.82 6.75 5.85
C VAL A 34 -5.06 8.10 5.17
N ALA A 35 -5.06 9.19 5.93
CA ALA A 35 -5.15 10.54 5.39
C ALA A 35 -3.93 10.85 4.50
N GLU A 36 -4.17 11.01 3.19
CA GLU A 36 -3.11 11.19 2.19
C GLU A 36 -2.22 12.41 2.48
N THR A 37 -2.84 13.53 2.87
CA THR A 37 -2.13 14.78 3.16
C THR A 37 -1.11 14.59 4.29
N GLN A 38 -1.44 13.77 5.28
CA GLN A 38 -0.55 13.47 6.41
C GLN A 38 0.63 12.61 5.96
N VAL A 39 0.39 11.54 5.21
CA VAL A 39 1.46 10.66 4.68
C VAL A 39 2.38 11.43 3.75
N MET A 40 1.82 12.22 2.83
CA MET A 40 2.58 13.01 1.87
C MET A 40 3.46 14.06 2.55
N ASN A 41 2.92 14.84 3.50
CA ASN A 41 3.69 15.83 4.23
C ASN A 41 4.84 15.18 5.00
N THR A 42 4.57 14.03 5.62
CA THR A 42 5.56 13.30 6.40
C THR A 42 6.66 12.71 5.51
N PHE A 43 6.30 12.09 4.39
CA PHE A 43 7.25 11.54 3.43
C PHE A 43 8.10 12.63 2.77
N ARG A 44 7.51 13.78 2.43
CA ARG A 44 8.26 14.95 1.94
C ARG A 44 9.25 15.47 2.97
N GLY A 45 8.84 15.58 4.23
CA GLY A 45 9.72 15.98 5.33
C GLY A 45 10.90 15.02 5.50
N TYR A 46 10.66 13.71 5.41
CA TYR A 46 11.70 12.69 5.43
C TYR A 46 12.69 12.83 4.25
N LEU A 47 12.18 12.99 3.02
CA LEU A 47 13.02 13.19 1.83
C LEU A 47 13.89 14.44 1.92
N GLN A 48 13.40 15.51 2.55
CA GLN A 48 14.14 16.76 2.69
C GLN A 48 15.23 16.72 3.76
N THR A 49 15.05 15.90 4.80
CA THR A 49 15.92 15.95 5.98
C THR A 49 17.08 14.97 5.94
N VAL A 50 17.01 13.88 5.15
CA VAL A 50 18.08 12.87 4.93
C VAL A 50 18.85 12.47 6.21
N PHE A 51 18.22 12.59 7.38
CA PHE A 51 18.77 12.11 8.64
C PHE A 51 18.33 10.66 8.81
N PRO A 52 19.22 9.74 9.23
CA PRO A 52 18.81 8.40 9.60
C PRO A 52 17.94 8.52 10.85
N VAL A 53 16.63 8.58 10.67
CA VAL A 53 15.69 8.41 11.78
C VAL A 53 15.85 6.98 12.24
N CYS A 54 16.45 6.78 13.41
CA CYS A 54 16.46 5.49 14.09
C CYS A 54 15.03 5.17 14.51
N GLY A 55 14.31 4.40 13.70
CA GLY A 55 12.98 3.88 14.03
C GLY A 55 11.92 4.20 12.98
N ASP A 56 10.75 3.57 13.15
CA ASP A 56 9.61 3.79 12.27
C ASP A 56 8.85 5.08 12.59
N LEU A 57 8.30 5.70 11.56
CA LEU A 57 7.51 6.91 11.68
C LEU A 57 6.03 6.56 11.69
N LEU A 58 5.44 6.61 12.88
CA LEU A 58 4.03 6.32 13.12
C LEU A 58 3.19 7.51 12.66
N ILE A 59 2.34 7.30 11.66
CA ILE A 59 1.48 8.34 11.08
C ILE A 59 0.15 8.43 11.83
N GLY A 60 -0.35 7.30 12.34
CA GLY A 60 -1.55 7.26 13.18
C GLY A 60 -2.24 5.90 13.11
N GLU A 61 -3.26 5.71 13.94
CA GLU A 61 -4.16 4.55 13.85
C GLU A 61 -5.12 4.75 12.68
N THR A 62 -5.16 3.78 11.79
CA THR A 62 -5.97 3.85 10.57
C THR A 62 -6.58 2.49 10.26
N LYS A 63 -7.58 2.48 9.40
CA LYS A 63 -8.42 1.31 9.15
C LYS A 63 -8.23 0.78 7.75
N ILE A 64 -8.20 -0.54 7.60
CA ILE A 64 -8.29 -1.18 6.28
C ILE A 64 -9.75 -1.08 5.81
N ARG A 65 -9.97 -0.50 4.64
CA ARG A 65 -11.31 -0.25 4.09
C ARG A 65 -11.45 -0.83 2.70
N ARG A 66 -12.65 -1.34 2.41
CA ARG A 66 -13.12 -1.63 1.07
C ARG A 66 -13.98 -0.46 0.58
N VAL A 67 -13.55 0.19 -0.49
CA VAL A 67 -14.27 1.36 -1.06
C VAL A 67 -14.31 1.28 -2.59
N PRO A 68 -15.25 1.93 -3.26
CA PRO A 68 -15.20 2.10 -4.70
C PRO A 68 -13.88 2.76 -5.12
N VAL A 69 -13.24 2.28 -6.19
CA VAL A 69 -11.96 2.84 -6.69
C VAL A 69 -12.05 4.34 -6.93
N LYS A 70 -13.20 4.82 -7.40
CA LYS A 70 -13.49 6.25 -7.66
C LYS A 70 -13.61 7.12 -6.40
N GLU A 71 -13.80 6.51 -5.23
CA GLU A 71 -13.97 7.20 -3.93
C GLU A 71 -12.67 7.24 -3.13
N VAL A 72 -11.63 6.55 -3.58
CA VAL A 72 -10.28 6.75 -3.04
C VAL A 72 -9.88 8.18 -3.34
N THR A 73 -9.78 8.99 -2.28
CA THR A 73 -9.21 10.34 -2.37
C THR A 73 -7.78 10.19 -2.87
N VAL A 74 -7.39 10.97 -3.88
CA VAL A 74 -6.04 11.04 -4.46
C VAL A 74 -5.69 12.48 -4.82
N PRO A 75 -4.40 12.89 -4.80
CA PRO A 75 -4.02 14.23 -5.22
C PRO A 75 -4.33 14.48 -6.69
N LYS A 76 -4.57 15.76 -7.03
CA LYS A 76 -4.82 16.17 -8.43
C LYS A 76 -3.66 15.73 -9.33
N GLY A 77 -3.99 15.10 -10.46
CA GLY A 77 -3.02 14.59 -11.42
C GLY A 77 -2.50 13.19 -11.09
N ALA A 78 -3.05 12.50 -10.09
CA ALA A 78 -2.77 11.09 -9.87
C ALA A 78 -3.32 10.20 -11.00
N HIS A 79 -2.63 9.11 -11.28
CA HIS A 79 -3.04 8.09 -12.24
C HIS A 79 -3.37 6.78 -11.52
N ILE A 80 -4.45 6.12 -11.94
CA ILE A 80 -4.85 4.81 -11.42
C ILE A 80 -4.39 3.74 -12.40
N LEU A 81 -3.55 2.83 -11.94
CA LEU A 81 -2.90 1.80 -12.75
C LEU A 81 -3.10 0.42 -12.12
N VAL A 82 -3.33 -0.60 -12.94
CA VAL A 82 -3.15 -1.99 -12.52
C VAL A 82 -1.66 -2.31 -12.63
N CYS A 83 -1.00 -2.63 -11.52
CA CYS A 83 0.46 -2.72 -11.47
C CYS A 83 0.97 -3.98 -10.74
N ASN A 84 0.92 -5.12 -11.44
CA ASN A 84 1.32 -6.42 -10.89
C ASN A 84 2.81 -6.77 -11.10
N ASN A 85 3.58 -5.94 -11.81
CA ASN A 85 4.93 -6.25 -12.30
C ASN A 85 6.04 -5.44 -11.61
N ARG A 86 5.71 -4.63 -10.60
CA ARG A 86 6.71 -3.85 -9.82
C ARG A 86 7.34 -4.63 -8.66
N HIS A 87 6.83 -5.83 -8.39
CA HIS A 87 7.32 -6.71 -7.32
C HIS A 87 7.74 -8.03 -7.93
N ALA A 88 8.98 -8.45 -7.66
CA ALA A 88 9.54 -9.70 -8.18
C ALA A 88 9.06 -10.92 -7.36
N LEU A 89 7.74 -11.06 -7.19
CA LEU A 89 7.10 -12.08 -6.38
C LEU A 89 6.03 -12.82 -7.18
N LYS A 90 5.88 -14.12 -6.91
CA LYS A 90 4.82 -14.94 -7.49
C LYS A 90 3.50 -14.65 -6.76
N PRO A 91 2.39 -14.36 -7.46
CA PRO A 91 1.09 -14.17 -6.82
C PRO A 91 0.63 -15.46 -6.14
N SER A 92 -0.03 -15.30 -5.01
CA SER A 92 -0.74 -16.38 -4.32
C SER A 92 -1.97 -16.86 -5.12
N THR A 93 -2.64 -17.91 -4.67
CA THR A 93 -3.94 -18.29 -5.24
C THR A 93 -5.01 -17.25 -4.85
N PRO A 94 -6.07 -17.08 -5.66
CA PRO A 94 -7.20 -16.22 -5.29
C PRO A 94 -7.79 -16.58 -3.91
N GLU A 95 -7.80 -17.85 -3.54
CA GLU A 95 -8.29 -18.34 -2.25
C GLU A 95 -7.43 -17.82 -1.09
N GLU A 96 -6.11 -17.91 -1.20
CA GLU A 96 -5.19 -17.37 -0.20
C GLU A 96 -5.29 -15.84 -0.11
N MET A 97 -5.49 -15.15 -1.24
CA MET A 97 -5.68 -13.69 -1.23
C MET A 97 -6.97 -13.32 -0.50
N ARG A 98 -8.08 -14.04 -0.73
CA ARG A 98 -9.35 -13.83 -0.01
C ARG A 98 -9.19 -14.01 1.50
N ILE A 99 -8.50 -15.07 1.93
CA ILE A 99 -8.27 -15.33 3.37
C ILE A 99 -7.58 -14.13 4.03
N ARG A 100 -6.52 -13.60 3.44
CA ARG A 100 -5.81 -12.42 3.98
C ARG A 100 -6.66 -11.14 3.89
N ARG A 101 -7.34 -10.94 2.76
CA ARG A 101 -8.28 -9.83 2.56
C ARG A 101 -9.34 -9.80 3.65
N ASP A 102 -9.99 -10.93 3.89
CA ASP A 102 -11.06 -11.07 4.89
C ASP A 102 -10.53 -10.90 6.32
N ALA A 103 -9.34 -11.44 6.63
CA ALA A 103 -8.72 -11.31 7.94
C ALA A 103 -8.35 -9.85 8.30
N LEU A 104 -8.02 -9.04 7.29
CA LEU A 104 -7.57 -7.66 7.46
C LEU A 104 -8.67 -6.62 7.26
N LEU A 105 -9.77 -6.96 6.59
CA LEU A 105 -10.87 -6.03 6.36
C LEU A 105 -11.39 -5.47 7.70
N ASP A 106 -11.57 -4.15 7.74
CA ASP A 106 -12.02 -3.39 8.89
C ASP A 106 -11.11 -3.41 10.14
N LYS A 107 -9.91 -3.99 10.06
CA LYS A 107 -8.91 -3.90 11.13
C LYS A 107 -8.38 -2.48 11.27
N GLU A 108 -8.27 -2.04 12.52
CA GLU A 108 -7.57 -0.81 12.92
C GLU A 108 -6.11 -1.17 13.23
N LEU A 109 -5.19 -0.49 12.55
CA LEU A 109 -3.77 -0.75 12.56
C LEU A 109 -3.01 0.58 12.59
N ASN A 110 -1.90 0.62 13.32
CA ASN A 110 -1.01 1.76 13.32
C ASN A 110 -0.26 1.83 11.98
N TYR A 111 -0.54 2.85 11.19
CA TYR A 111 0.17 3.09 9.95
C TYR A 111 1.59 3.53 10.27
N LYS A 112 2.55 2.71 9.84
CA LYS A 112 3.98 2.95 10.02
C LYS A 112 4.62 3.13 8.67
N LEU A 113 5.22 4.30 8.42
CA LEU A 113 5.71 4.68 7.10
C LEU A 113 6.71 3.67 6.53
N PHE A 114 7.57 3.08 7.38
CA PHE A 114 8.68 2.23 6.96
C PHE A 114 8.42 0.73 7.03
N SER A 115 7.57 0.26 7.94
CA SER A 115 7.30 -1.18 8.12
C SER A 115 5.88 -1.58 7.73
N LEU A 116 4.86 -0.75 8.01
CA LEU A 116 3.45 -1.14 7.86
C LEU A 116 2.67 -0.04 7.14
N ASN A 117 2.92 0.05 5.83
CA ASN A 117 2.34 1.06 4.95
C ASN A 117 1.42 0.43 3.88
N CYS A 118 0.84 1.24 3.00
CA CYS A 118 -0.10 0.77 1.98
C CYS A 118 0.48 -0.28 1.00
N GLU A 119 1.75 -0.16 0.62
CA GLU A 119 2.39 -1.10 -0.31
C GLU A 119 2.68 -2.44 0.37
N HIS A 120 3.14 -2.41 1.63
CA HIS A 120 3.29 -3.61 2.47
C HIS A 120 1.96 -4.37 2.59
N PHE A 121 0.87 -3.65 2.90
CA PHE A 121 -0.47 -4.25 2.96
C PHE A 121 -0.86 -4.90 1.61
N ALA A 122 -0.76 -4.17 0.51
CA ALA A 122 -1.23 -4.66 -0.78
C ALA A 122 -0.41 -5.86 -1.28
N THR A 123 0.91 -5.81 -1.09
CA THR A 123 1.82 -6.92 -1.42
C THR A 123 1.63 -8.12 -0.49
N PHE A 124 1.37 -7.90 0.80
CA PHE A 124 1.02 -8.97 1.72
C PHE A 124 -0.27 -9.67 1.29
N VAL A 125 -1.32 -8.94 0.90
CA VAL A 125 -2.58 -9.54 0.42
C VAL A 125 -2.39 -10.32 -0.89
N ARG A 126 -1.57 -9.83 -1.83
CA ARG A 126 -1.38 -10.49 -3.14
C ARG A 126 -0.37 -11.64 -3.11
N TYR A 127 0.75 -11.48 -2.42
CA TYR A 127 1.92 -12.36 -2.53
C TYR A 127 2.23 -13.15 -1.27
N GLY A 128 1.72 -12.71 -0.12
CA GLY A 128 1.91 -13.35 1.19
C GLY A 128 3.15 -12.85 1.89
N LYS A 129 3.75 -11.79 1.33
CA LYS A 129 4.97 -11.14 1.79
C LYS A 129 4.79 -9.64 1.70
N ALA A 130 4.96 -8.96 2.81
CA ALA A 130 4.94 -7.50 2.86
C ALA A 130 6.23 -6.94 2.26
N VAL A 131 6.12 -6.19 1.16
CA VAL A 131 7.24 -5.55 0.46
C VAL A 131 6.90 -4.10 0.14
N CYS A 132 7.88 -3.21 0.26
CA CYS A 132 7.77 -1.82 -0.18
C CYS A 132 9.00 -1.40 -0.99
N ASN A 133 8.79 -0.92 -2.22
CA ASN A 133 9.84 -0.45 -3.11
C ASN A 133 10.00 1.07 -3.13
N GLN A 134 9.19 1.79 -2.34
CA GLN A 134 9.11 3.26 -2.33
C GLN A 134 10.00 3.94 -1.29
N ILE A 135 10.48 3.23 -0.27
CA ILE A 135 11.28 3.82 0.81
C ILE A 135 12.73 3.99 0.34
N PRO A 136 13.24 5.23 0.23
CA PRO A 136 14.64 5.47 -0.10
C PRO A 136 15.58 4.77 0.88
N GLY A 137 16.67 4.20 0.38
CA GLY A 137 17.67 3.52 1.21
C GLY A 137 17.30 2.12 1.68
N LYS A 138 16.05 1.65 1.48
CA LYS A 138 15.69 0.24 1.71
C LYS A 138 15.91 -0.61 0.45
N THR A 139 16.32 -1.86 0.64
CA THR A 139 16.49 -2.83 -0.44
C THR A 139 15.12 -3.18 -1.05
N LYS A 140 15.00 -3.02 -2.37
CA LYS A 140 13.78 -3.38 -3.10
C LYS A 140 13.52 -4.88 -3.06
N ASN A 141 12.25 -5.27 -3.09
CA ASN A 141 11.78 -6.65 -3.03
C ASN A 141 12.24 -7.44 -1.79
N LYS A 142 12.66 -6.74 -0.74
CA LYS A 142 12.97 -7.35 0.55
C LYS A 142 11.71 -7.37 1.40
N GLU A 143 11.38 -8.55 1.88
CA GLU A 143 10.27 -8.78 2.81
C GLU A 143 10.51 -8.02 4.13
N CYS A 144 9.47 -7.36 4.62
CA CYS A 144 9.41 -6.76 5.94
C CYS A 144 8.63 -7.71 6.86
N GLU A 145 9.36 -8.53 7.62
CA GLU A 145 8.77 -9.57 8.49
C GLU A 145 7.87 -8.97 9.60
N GLU A 146 8.09 -7.72 10.00
CA GLU A 146 7.22 -7.02 10.97
C GLU A 146 5.82 -6.72 10.43
N ALA A 147 5.60 -6.83 9.12
CA ALA A 147 4.35 -6.49 8.46
C ALA A 147 3.71 -7.65 7.68
N THR A 148 4.30 -8.85 7.73
CA THR A 148 3.73 -10.11 7.27
C THR A 148 2.96 -10.77 8.42
#